data_AF-A0A522MJP1-F1
#
_entry.id   AF-A0A522MJP1-F1
#
_cell.length_a   1.000
_cell.length_b   1.000
_cell.length_c   1.000
_cell.angle_alpha   90.00
_cell.angle_beta   90.00
_cell.angle_gamma   90.00
#
_symmetry.space_group_name_H-M   'P 1'
#
loop_
_entity.id
_entity.type
_entity.pdbx_description
1 polymer ?
#
loop_
_entity_poly.entity_id
_entity_poly.type
_entity_poly.pdbx_seq_one_letter_code
_entity_poly.pdbx_strand_id
1 'polypeptide(L)'
;MLWITGCRPAEIEQGIELAASRDQLAIKIKGAKCVDAGGRERGQPTRHIGFRVDANGNPALRFLHALAWRNTVNGAGKYTITHNKDYLYNSVVALGRSAFPKLRTRISPYCFRHQVASDLKAATFDREITLEQAAKVMGHLSDYSIGVYGHAVHGRRGRGERVKVPFVSTVRPIKHSPKVDRLARFKMASAKRREHKAD
;
A
#
# COMPACT_ATOMS: atom_id res chain seq x y z
N MET A 1 -4.77 8.09 5.81
CA MET A 1 -3.79 7.98 4.70
C MET A 1 -2.82 6.80 4.89
N LEU A 2 -1.92 6.82 5.88
CA LEU A 2 -0.93 5.76 6.13
C LEU A 2 -1.52 4.34 6.18
N TRP A 3 -2.66 4.16 6.87
CA TRP A 3 -3.35 2.87 6.97
C TRP A 3 -3.74 2.31 5.59
N ILE A 4 -4.27 3.14 4.71
CA ILE A 4 -4.83 2.69 3.43
C ILE A 4 -3.74 2.39 2.40
N THR A 5 -2.70 3.23 2.33
CA THR A 5 -1.76 3.21 1.21
C THR A 5 -0.34 2.77 1.59
N GLY A 6 0.01 2.79 2.87
CA GLY A 6 1.39 2.54 3.32
C GLY A 6 2.39 3.55 2.75
N CYS A 7 1.94 4.75 2.36
CA CYS A 7 2.80 5.80 1.84
C CYS A 7 3.84 6.25 2.87
N ARG A 8 4.98 6.75 2.40
CA ARG A 8 6.04 7.26 3.28
C ARG A 8 5.64 8.65 3.80
N PRO A 9 6.12 9.08 4.99
CA PRO A 9 5.93 10.45 5.45
C PRO A 9 6.37 11.51 4.44
N ALA A 10 7.52 11.30 3.76
CA ALA A 10 7.99 12.18 2.70
C ALA A 10 7.05 12.26 1.48
N GLU A 11 6.25 11.22 1.20
CA GLU A 11 5.25 11.26 0.12
C GLU A 11 4.02 12.09 0.54
N ILE A 12 3.69 12.13 1.83
CA ILE A 12 2.63 12.99 2.36
C ILE A 12 3.06 14.45 2.33
N GLU A 13 4.31 14.75 2.70
CA GLU A 13 4.87 16.11 2.66
C GLU A 13 4.85 16.72 1.24
N GLN A 14 5.05 15.89 0.22
CA GLN A 14 4.93 16.30 -1.20
C GLN A 14 3.50 16.59 -1.66
N GLY A 15 2.50 16.31 -0.83
CA GLY A 15 1.08 16.43 -1.16
C GLY A 15 0.53 15.19 -1.88
N ILE A 16 -0.45 14.54 -1.24
CA ILE A 16 -1.23 13.45 -1.84
C ILE A 16 -2.54 14.00 -2.33
N GLU A 17 -2.84 13.81 -3.61
CA GLU A 17 -4.07 14.28 -4.24
C GLU A 17 -5.14 13.18 -4.19
N LEU A 18 -6.33 13.55 -3.74
CA LEU A 18 -7.53 12.73 -3.75
C LEU A 18 -8.48 13.22 -4.84
N ALA A 19 -9.05 12.30 -5.58
CA ALA A 19 -10.19 12.54 -6.46
C ALA A 19 -11.30 11.55 -6.11
N ALA A 20 -12.47 12.06 -5.72
CA ALA A 20 -13.63 11.26 -5.36
C ALA A 20 -14.74 11.41 -6.39
N SER A 21 -15.39 10.30 -6.72
CA SER A 21 -16.70 10.24 -7.37
C SER A 21 -17.68 9.54 -6.43
N ARG A 22 -18.93 9.31 -6.84
CA ARG A 22 -20.02 8.82 -5.98
C ARG A 22 -19.62 7.66 -5.05
N ASP A 23 -19.00 6.62 -5.59
CA ASP A 23 -18.61 5.38 -4.87
C ASP A 23 -17.13 5.02 -5.08
N GLN A 24 -16.31 5.96 -5.55
CA GLN A 24 -14.90 5.69 -5.84
C GLN A 24 -13.99 6.78 -5.27
N LEU A 25 -12.79 6.34 -4.91
CA LEU A 25 -11.70 7.22 -4.52
C LEU A 25 -10.45 6.85 -5.32
N ALA A 26 -9.88 7.81 -6.03
CA ALA A 26 -8.55 7.72 -6.60
C ALA A 26 -7.57 8.53 -5.77
N ILE A 27 -6.42 7.93 -5.46
CA ILE A 27 -5.33 8.54 -4.69
C ILE A 27 -4.10 8.61 -5.58
N LYS A 28 -3.60 9.83 -5.82
CA LYS A 28 -2.36 10.08 -6.55
C LYS A 28 -1.25 10.41 -5.56
N ILE A 29 -0.14 9.67 -5.65
CA ILE A 29 1.00 9.80 -4.76
C ILE A 29 2.26 10.05 -5.60
N LYS A 30 2.96 11.16 -5.30
CA LYS A 30 4.30 11.44 -5.81
C LYS A 30 5.33 10.64 -5.02
N GLY A 31 6.28 10.01 -5.71
CA GLY A 31 7.27 9.13 -5.10
C GLY A 31 8.41 9.89 -4.45
N ALA A 32 8.79 9.49 -3.24
CA ALA A 32 9.89 10.11 -2.49
C ALA A 32 11.27 9.45 -2.69
N LYS A 33 11.35 8.26 -3.31
CA LYS A 33 12.61 7.50 -3.51
C LYS A 33 12.71 7.01 -4.96
N CYS A 34 12.84 7.95 -5.88
CA CYS A 34 12.78 7.70 -7.33
C CYS A 34 14.15 7.50 -7.99
N VAL A 35 15.22 7.87 -7.29
CA VAL A 35 16.61 7.73 -7.71
C VAL A 35 17.44 7.37 -6.47
N ASP A 36 18.47 6.53 -6.61
CA ASP A 36 19.44 6.30 -5.53
C ASP A 36 20.63 7.28 -5.60
N ALA A 37 21.53 7.19 -4.62
CA ALA A 37 22.72 8.04 -4.56
C ALA A 37 23.65 7.91 -5.79
N GLY A 38 23.54 6.81 -6.55
CA GLY A 38 24.31 6.56 -7.77
C GLY A 38 23.56 6.97 -9.04
N GLY A 39 22.49 7.75 -8.95
CA GLY A 39 21.72 8.23 -10.11
C GLY A 39 20.84 7.16 -10.77
N ARG A 40 20.75 5.94 -10.21
CA ARG A 40 19.97 4.86 -10.84
C ARG A 40 18.50 5.01 -10.50
N GLU A 41 17.65 4.74 -11.48
CA GLU A 41 16.21 4.74 -11.27
C GLU A 41 15.81 3.75 -10.17
N ARG A 42 15.05 4.27 -9.21
CA ARG A 42 14.38 3.52 -8.14
C ARG A 42 12.91 3.91 -8.11
N GLY A 43 12.11 3.19 -7.34
CA GLY A 43 10.72 3.54 -7.05
C GLY A 43 9.86 3.95 -8.26
N GLN A 44 8.72 4.56 -7.96
CA GLN A 44 7.80 5.09 -8.97
C GLN A 44 7.67 6.61 -8.78
N PRO A 45 7.89 7.43 -9.83
CA PRO A 45 7.74 8.89 -9.75
C PRO A 45 6.33 9.32 -9.34
N THR A 46 5.32 8.63 -9.86
CA THR A 46 3.92 8.85 -9.50
C THR A 46 3.16 7.54 -9.64
N ARG A 47 2.19 7.34 -8.75
CA ARG A 47 1.25 6.22 -8.78
C ARG A 47 -0.17 6.70 -8.49
N HIS A 48 -1.15 6.07 -9.15
CA HIS A 48 -2.56 6.26 -8.90
C HIS A 48 -3.12 4.96 -8.36
N ILE A 49 -3.84 5.03 -7.24
CA ILE A 49 -4.47 3.88 -6.60
C ILE A 49 -5.96 4.17 -6.51
N GLY A 50 -6.77 3.38 -7.20
CA GLY A 50 -8.23 3.47 -7.20
C GLY A 50 -8.83 2.51 -6.18
N PHE A 51 -9.90 2.95 -5.53
CA PHE A 51 -10.66 2.19 -4.54
C PHE A 51 -12.15 2.31 -4.82
N ARG A 52 -12.90 1.22 -4.61
CA ARG A 52 -14.35 1.28 -4.41
C ARG A 52 -14.62 1.57 -2.95
N VAL A 53 -15.59 2.44 -2.69
CA VAL A 53 -15.96 2.88 -1.35
C VAL A 53 -17.36 2.35 -1.08
N ASP A 54 -17.44 1.36 -0.19
CA ASP A 54 -18.70 0.76 0.25
C ASP A 54 -18.99 1.08 1.72
N ALA A 55 -20.26 0.96 2.12
CA ALA A 55 -20.70 1.31 3.48
C ALA A 55 -20.07 0.43 4.57
N ASN A 56 -19.73 -0.82 4.23
CA ASN A 56 -19.10 -1.81 5.11
C ASN A 56 -17.57 -1.85 4.93
N GLY A 57 -17.03 -0.93 4.13
CA GLY A 57 -15.63 -0.86 3.77
C GLY A 57 -14.80 -0.24 4.88
N ASN A 58 -13.49 -0.24 4.67
CA ASN A 58 -12.56 0.28 5.67
C ASN A 58 -12.93 1.72 6.10
N PRO A 59 -13.06 2.00 7.42
CA PRO A 59 -13.52 3.30 7.90
C PRO A 59 -12.57 4.45 7.51
N ALA A 60 -11.27 4.19 7.44
CA ALA A 60 -10.31 5.20 6.99
C ALA A 60 -10.45 5.49 5.49
N LEU A 61 -10.86 4.53 4.67
CA LEU A 61 -11.15 4.76 3.25
C LEU A 61 -12.39 5.64 3.08
N ARG A 62 -13.46 5.31 3.82
CA ARG A 62 -14.70 6.11 3.86
C ARG A 62 -14.44 7.54 4.32
N PHE A 63 -13.60 7.72 5.33
CA PHE A 63 -13.20 9.05 5.79
C PHE A 63 -12.47 9.85 4.71
N LEU A 64 -11.52 9.25 4.00
CA LEU A 64 -10.80 9.92 2.91
C LEU A 64 -11.73 10.29 1.75
N HIS A 65 -12.67 9.42 1.41
CA HIS A 65 -13.70 9.71 0.42
C HIS A 65 -14.55 10.90 0.85
N ALA A 66 -15.12 10.87 2.06
CA ALA A 66 -15.93 11.96 2.59
C ALA A 66 -15.17 13.29 2.63
N LEU A 67 -13.88 13.27 2.98
CA LEU A 67 -13.02 14.47 2.99
C LEU A 67 -12.89 15.09 1.59
N ALA A 68 -12.67 14.26 0.56
CA ALA A 68 -12.62 14.73 -0.83
C ALA A 68 -14.00 15.15 -1.37
N TRP A 69 -15.05 14.44 -0.96
CA TRP A 69 -16.42 14.67 -1.39
C TRP A 69 -17.01 16.00 -0.90
N ARG A 70 -16.49 16.57 0.20
CA ARG A 70 -16.93 17.89 0.70
C ARG A 70 -16.77 19.03 -0.31
N ASN A 71 -15.81 18.90 -1.24
CA ASN A 71 -15.51 19.91 -2.26
C ASN A 71 -16.01 19.49 -3.65
N THR A 72 -17.15 18.81 -3.72
CA THR A 72 -17.67 18.27 -4.98
C THR A 72 -18.20 19.38 -5.89
N VAL A 73 -17.72 19.39 -7.12
CA VAL A 73 -18.25 20.20 -8.23
C VAL A 73 -18.58 19.26 -9.38
N ASN A 74 -19.79 19.32 -9.92
CA ASN A 74 -20.26 18.47 -11.02
C ASN A 74 -20.04 16.96 -10.78
N GLY A 75 -20.25 16.49 -9.55
CA GLY A 75 -20.11 15.07 -9.18
C GLY A 75 -18.68 14.56 -8.99
N ALA A 76 -17.67 15.45 -9.04
CA ALA A 76 -16.28 15.14 -8.74
C ALA A 76 -15.75 15.99 -7.58
N GLY A 77 -15.27 15.33 -6.52
CA GLY A 77 -14.62 15.96 -5.37
C GLY A 77 -13.09 15.88 -5.46
N LYS A 78 -12.39 16.90 -4.99
CA LYS A 78 -10.92 16.91 -4.91
C LYS A 78 -10.44 17.41 -3.55
N TYR A 79 -9.33 16.85 -3.07
CA TYR A 79 -8.68 17.29 -1.85
C TYR A 79 -7.19 16.93 -1.85
N THR A 80 -6.35 17.80 -1.29
CA THR A 80 -4.91 17.52 -1.15
C THR A 80 -4.56 17.35 0.32
N ILE A 81 -3.96 16.20 0.66
CA ILE A 81 -3.45 15.94 2.00
C ILE A 81 -1.95 16.21 2.01
N THR A 82 -1.50 17.12 2.87
CA THR A 82 -0.08 17.35 3.14
C THR A 82 0.17 17.48 4.64
N HIS A 83 1.38 17.13 5.06
CA HIS A 83 1.86 17.27 6.43
C HIS A 83 3.38 17.24 6.44
N ASN A 84 4.03 18.05 7.29
CA ASN A 84 5.47 17.93 7.55
C ASN A 84 5.85 16.48 7.96
N LYS A 85 6.87 15.92 7.30
CA LYS A 85 7.23 14.50 7.45
C LYS A 85 7.73 14.14 8.85
N ASP A 86 8.51 15.04 9.47
CA ASP A 86 9.17 14.78 10.75
C ASP A 86 8.18 14.93 11.90
N TYR A 87 7.31 15.95 11.82
CA TYR A 87 6.19 16.10 12.75
C TYR A 87 5.28 14.88 12.70
N LEU A 88 4.80 14.48 11.51
CA LEU A 88 3.96 13.28 11.36
C LEU A 88 4.63 12.03 11.94
N TYR A 89 5.93 11.85 11.66
CA TYR A 89 6.69 10.72 12.20
C TYR A 89 6.69 10.74 13.73
N ASN A 90 7.03 11.87 14.33
CA ASN A 90 7.12 12.02 15.79
C ASN A 90 5.74 11.88 16.46
N SER A 91 4.68 12.41 15.85
CA SER A 91 3.31 12.23 16.35
C SER A 91 2.89 10.77 16.37
N VAL A 92 3.17 10.00 15.32
CA VAL A 92 2.87 8.56 15.30
C VAL A 92 3.69 7.80 16.35
N VAL A 93 4.95 8.17 16.56
CA VAL A 93 5.80 7.57 17.61
C VAL A 93 5.27 7.88 19.00
N ALA A 94 4.88 9.13 19.26
CA ALA A 94 4.32 9.55 20.54
C ALA A 94 2.99 8.83 20.84
N LEU A 95 2.07 8.80 19.88
CA LEU A 95 0.82 8.07 19.98
C LEU A 95 1.04 6.57 20.19
N GLY A 96 2.01 5.98 19.48
CA GLY A 96 2.37 4.57 19.64
C GLY A 96 2.88 4.25 21.05
N ARG A 97 3.72 5.11 21.63
CA ARG A 97 4.19 4.95 23.02
C ARG A 97 3.05 5.08 24.02
N SER A 98 2.14 6.02 23.81
CA SER A 98 0.98 6.23 24.69
C SER A 98 -0.01 5.07 24.63
N ALA A 99 -0.34 4.60 23.42
CA ALA A 99 -1.29 3.50 23.22
C ALA A 99 -0.72 2.13 23.60
N PHE A 100 0.60 1.93 23.48
CA PHE A 100 1.27 0.65 23.73
C PHE A 100 2.50 0.83 24.64
N PRO A 101 2.32 1.24 25.91
CA PRO A 101 3.43 1.64 26.78
C PRO A 101 4.40 0.50 27.11
N LYS A 102 3.95 -0.76 27.04
CA LYS A 102 4.76 -1.96 27.32
C LYS A 102 5.48 -2.51 26.09
N LEU A 103 5.20 -1.98 24.89
CA LEU A 103 5.81 -2.49 23.67
C LEU A 103 7.27 -1.99 23.57
N ARG A 104 8.22 -2.93 23.58
CA ARG A 104 9.66 -2.61 23.51
C ARG A 104 10.07 -2.01 22.17
N THR A 105 9.35 -2.33 21.10
CA THR A 105 9.63 -1.87 19.74
C THR A 105 8.84 -0.60 19.41
N ARG A 106 9.51 0.37 18.78
CA ARG A 106 8.90 1.64 18.37
C ARG A 106 7.86 1.43 17.28
N ILE A 107 6.64 1.92 17.50
CA ILE A 107 5.64 2.10 16.43
C ILE A 107 5.97 3.39 15.69
N SER A 108 6.10 3.29 14.37
CA SER A 108 6.37 4.44 13.49
C SER A 108 5.45 4.38 12.27
N PRO A 109 5.42 5.41 11.41
CA PRO A 109 4.66 5.36 10.16
C PRO A 109 4.99 4.14 9.28
N TYR A 110 6.22 3.62 9.36
CA TYR A 110 6.65 2.45 8.60
C TYR A 110 5.95 1.16 9.03
N CYS A 111 5.41 1.08 10.25
CA CYS A 111 4.59 -0.06 10.68
C CYS A 111 3.34 -0.18 9.80
N PHE A 112 2.70 0.93 9.44
CA PHE A 112 1.58 0.93 8.49
C PHE A 112 2.00 0.46 7.11
N ARG A 113 3.19 0.89 6.64
CA ARG A 113 3.75 0.42 5.36
C ARG A 113 4.00 -1.09 5.36
N HIS A 114 4.54 -1.64 6.45
CA HIS A 114 4.75 -3.08 6.61
C HIS A 114 3.42 -3.84 6.66
N GLN A 115 2.40 -3.28 7.30
CA GLN A 115 1.08 -3.88 7.35
C GLN A 115 0.42 -3.91 5.96
N VAL A 116 0.42 -2.79 5.23
CA VAL A 116 -0.09 -2.75 3.85
C VAL A 116 0.67 -3.70 2.94
N ALA A 117 2.00 -3.81 3.07
CA ALA A 117 2.77 -4.79 2.31
C ALA A 117 2.36 -6.24 2.62
N SER A 118 2.08 -6.54 3.90
CA SER A 118 1.60 -7.86 4.34
C SER A 118 0.20 -8.16 3.79
N ASP A 119 -0.70 -7.18 3.82
CA ASP A 119 -2.05 -7.27 3.26
C ASP A 119 -2.01 -7.52 1.75
N LEU A 120 -1.17 -6.78 1.01
CA LEU A 120 -0.98 -6.98 -0.43
C LEU A 120 -0.37 -8.36 -0.71
N LYS A 121 0.60 -8.82 0.08
CA LYS A 121 1.17 -10.16 -0.06
C LYS A 121 0.13 -11.26 0.19
N ALA A 122 -0.72 -11.09 1.20
CA ALA A 122 -1.84 -12.00 1.43
C ALA A 122 -2.77 -12.02 0.21
N ALA A 123 -3.18 -10.85 -0.31
CA ALA A 123 -3.99 -10.76 -1.52
C ALA A 123 -3.32 -11.38 -2.76
N THR A 124 -1.98 -11.30 -2.89
CA THR A 124 -1.25 -11.99 -3.96
C THR A 124 -1.22 -13.51 -3.79
N PHE A 125 -1.16 -13.98 -2.54
CA PHE A 125 -1.23 -15.40 -2.22
C PHE A 125 -2.64 -15.95 -2.52
N ASP A 126 -3.65 -15.17 -2.18
CA ASP A 126 -5.08 -15.43 -2.44
C ASP A 126 -5.46 -15.21 -3.93
N ARG A 127 -4.48 -14.84 -4.79
CA ARG A 127 -4.65 -14.53 -6.23
C ARG A 127 -5.63 -13.41 -6.55
N GLU A 128 -5.95 -12.54 -5.59
CA GLU A 128 -6.82 -11.38 -5.80
C GLU A 128 -6.12 -10.27 -6.61
N ILE A 129 -4.80 -10.16 -6.48
CA ILE A 129 -3.96 -9.22 -7.22
C ILE A 129 -2.63 -9.89 -7.61
N THR A 130 -1.93 -9.31 -8.60
CA THR A 130 -0.58 -9.75 -8.98
C THR A 130 0.50 -9.10 -8.11
N LEU A 131 1.69 -9.70 -8.06
CA LEU A 131 2.86 -9.09 -7.41
C LEU A 131 3.24 -7.74 -8.06
N GLU A 132 3.00 -7.60 -9.35
CA GLU A 132 3.18 -6.36 -10.08
C GLU A 132 2.24 -5.27 -9.54
N GLN A 133 0.94 -5.56 -9.43
CA GLN A 133 -0.04 -4.63 -8.87
C GLN A 133 0.35 -4.24 -7.44
N ALA A 134 0.75 -5.21 -6.62
CA ALA A 134 1.23 -4.95 -5.27
C ALA A 134 2.48 -4.05 -5.25
N ALA A 135 3.44 -4.25 -6.16
CA ALA A 135 4.61 -3.38 -6.31
C ALA A 135 4.24 -1.96 -6.75
N LYS A 136 3.26 -1.81 -7.66
CA LYS A 136 2.72 -0.52 -8.09
C LYS A 136 2.11 0.24 -6.91
N VAL A 137 1.29 -0.41 -6.08
CA VAL A 137 0.69 0.20 -4.87
C VAL A 137 1.76 0.72 -3.92
N MET A 138 2.82 -0.08 -3.71
CA MET A 138 3.93 0.27 -2.83
C MET A 138 4.88 1.33 -3.43
N GLY A 139 4.71 1.71 -4.69
CA GLY A 139 5.59 2.65 -5.39
C GLY A 139 6.98 2.08 -5.67
N HIS A 140 7.05 0.78 -5.95
CA HIS A 140 8.28 0.06 -6.25
C HIS A 140 8.52 -0.01 -7.76
N LEU A 141 9.79 0.00 -8.17
CA LEU A 141 10.19 -0.16 -9.58
C LEU A 141 10.26 -1.63 -10.02
N SER A 142 10.31 -2.57 -9.08
CA SER A 142 10.43 -4.00 -9.35
C SER A 142 9.56 -4.81 -8.40
N ASP A 143 8.95 -5.87 -8.93
CA ASP A 143 8.17 -6.85 -8.16
C ASP A 143 9.00 -7.57 -7.09
N TYR A 144 10.29 -7.81 -7.34
CA TYR A 144 11.20 -8.42 -6.37
C TYR A 144 11.28 -7.64 -5.04
N SER A 145 11.25 -6.31 -5.12
CA SER A 145 11.43 -5.46 -3.96
C SER A 145 10.26 -5.51 -2.97
N ILE A 146 9.10 -6.03 -3.38
CA ILE A 146 8.00 -6.29 -2.42
C ILE A 146 8.37 -7.39 -1.42
N GLY A 147 9.24 -8.33 -1.81
CA GLY A 147 9.70 -9.44 -0.97
C GLY A 147 10.27 -8.99 0.36
N VAL A 148 10.88 -7.79 0.40
CA VAL A 148 11.53 -7.21 1.59
C VAL A 148 10.54 -6.75 2.67
N TYR A 149 9.28 -6.47 2.33
CA TYR A 149 8.33 -5.84 3.26
C TYR A 149 7.21 -6.78 3.71
N GLY A 150 7.13 -7.08 5.00
CA GLY A 150 6.00 -7.80 5.61
C GLY A 150 5.92 -9.28 5.21
N HIS A 151 5.05 -10.05 5.88
CA HIS A 151 4.81 -11.45 5.55
C HIS A 151 3.31 -11.66 5.29
N ALA A 152 2.96 -12.48 4.29
CA ALA A 152 1.55 -12.74 3.94
C ALA A 152 0.71 -13.25 5.13
N VAL A 153 1.32 -14.00 6.05
CA VAL A 153 0.67 -14.50 7.28
C VAL A 153 0.25 -13.39 8.24
N HIS A 154 0.87 -12.21 8.16
CA HIS A 154 0.52 -11.04 8.95
C HIS A 154 -0.45 -10.09 8.23
N GLY A 155 -0.92 -10.45 7.04
CA GLY A 155 -1.98 -9.71 6.37
C GLY A 155 -3.29 -9.79 7.16
N ARG A 156 -4.03 -8.69 7.23
CA ARG A 156 -5.30 -8.62 7.96
C ARG A 156 -6.29 -9.65 7.44
N ARG A 157 -7.00 -10.31 8.37
CA ARG A 157 -7.97 -11.38 8.13
C ARG A 157 -9.26 -11.05 8.90
N GLY A 158 -9.99 -10.06 8.43
CA GLY A 158 -11.26 -9.61 9.02
C GLY A 158 -12.12 -8.90 7.97
N ARG A 159 -13.45 -9.00 8.09
CA ARG A 159 -14.38 -8.29 7.21
C ARG A 159 -14.12 -6.78 7.31
N GLY A 160 -13.84 -6.12 6.19
CA GLY A 160 -13.62 -4.66 6.12
C GLY A 160 -12.21 -4.17 6.51
N GLU A 161 -11.33 -5.03 7.01
CA GLU A 161 -9.99 -4.63 7.45
C GLU A 161 -8.98 -4.49 6.31
N ARG A 162 -8.99 -5.47 5.39
CA ARG A 162 -8.13 -5.48 4.22
C ARG A 162 -8.74 -4.59 3.14
N VAL A 163 -8.00 -3.57 2.73
CA VAL A 163 -8.44 -2.70 1.65
C VAL A 163 -8.23 -3.42 0.32
N LYS A 164 -9.31 -3.61 -0.44
CA LYS A 164 -9.23 -4.14 -1.80
C LYS A 164 -8.81 -3.01 -2.74
N VAL A 165 -7.77 -3.25 -3.53
CA VAL A 165 -7.25 -2.30 -4.51
C VAL A 165 -7.74 -2.70 -5.90
N PRO A 166 -8.87 -2.16 -6.39
CA PRO A 166 -9.42 -2.52 -7.70
C PRO A 166 -8.55 -2.04 -8.86
N PHE A 167 -7.85 -0.91 -8.71
CA PHE A 167 -7.06 -0.33 -9.80
C PHE A 167 -5.77 0.29 -9.29
N VAL A 168 -4.69 0.10 -10.05
CA VAL A 168 -3.43 0.79 -9.80
C VAL A 168 -2.67 1.04 -11.10
N SER A 169 -2.14 2.25 -11.27
CA SER A 169 -1.27 2.63 -12.38
C SER A 169 -0.04 3.38 -11.90
N THR A 170 1.05 3.29 -12.66
CA THR A 170 2.34 3.92 -12.36
C THR A 170 2.96 4.50 -13.63
N VAL A 171 3.83 5.49 -13.47
CA VAL A 171 4.52 6.13 -14.61
C VAL A 171 5.55 5.21 -15.25
N ARG A 172 6.37 4.51 -14.44
CA ARG A 172 7.37 3.58 -14.98
C ARG A 172 6.79 2.16 -15.06
N PRO A 173 7.15 1.37 -16.09
CA PRO A 173 6.84 -0.05 -16.10
C PRO A 173 7.54 -0.76 -14.93
N ILE A 174 6.94 -1.85 -14.45
CA ILE A 174 7.54 -2.66 -13.40
C ILE A 174 8.61 -3.57 -14.01
N LYS A 175 9.80 -3.58 -13.40
CA LYS A 175 10.88 -4.51 -13.74
C LYS A 175 10.60 -5.87 -13.09
N HIS A 176 10.32 -6.87 -13.92
CA HIS A 176 10.14 -8.24 -13.48
C HIS A 176 11.48 -8.91 -13.19
N SER A 177 11.60 -9.52 -12.01
CA SER A 177 12.82 -10.23 -11.64
C SER A 177 12.71 -11.73 -11.89
N PRO A 178 13.67 -12.35 -12.61
CA PRO A 178 13.73 -13.81 -12.77
C PRO A 178 13.78 -14.58 -11.45
N LYS A 179 14.23 -13.94 -10.36
CA LYS A 179 14.25 -14.54 -9.02
C LYS A 179 12.84 -14.77 -8.48
N VAL A 180 11.90 -13.85 -8.77
CA VAL A 180 10.49 -13.99 -8.39
C VAL A 180 9.87 -15.17 -9.14
N ASP A 181 10.11 -15.26 -10.45
CA ASP A 181 9.61 -16.35 -11.28
C ASP A 181 10.13 -17.71 -10.80
N ARG A 182 11.43 -17.79 -10.47
CA ARG A 182 12.04 -18.99 -9.92
C ARG A 182 11.38 -19.39 -8.59
N LEU A 183 11.18 -18.45 -7.68
CA LEU A 183 10.49 -18.69 -6.40
C LEU A 183 9.04 -19.12 -6.59
N ALA A 184 8.32 -18.52 -7.54
CA ALA A 184 6.95 -18.90 -7.87
C ALA A 184 6.90 -20.34 -8.40
N ARG A 185 7.79 -20.71 -9.32
CA ARG A 185 7.94 -22.08 -9.85
C ARG A 185 8.25 -23.08 -8.72
N PHE A 186 9.19 -22.76 -7.83
CA PHE A 186 9.50 -23.62 -6.68
C PHE A 186 8.32 -23.81 -5.73
N LYS A 187 7.58 -22.74 -5.42
CA LYS A 187 6.37 -22.82 -4.57
C LYS A 187 5.27 -23.64 -5.21
N MET A 188 5.02 -23.48 -6.52
CA MET A 188 4.06 -24.30 -7.26
C MET A 188 4.45 -25.77 -7.25
N ALA A 189 5.73 -26.08 -7.48
CA ALA A 189 6.24 -27.45 -7.42
C ALA A 189 6.11 -28.05 -6.01
N SER A 190 6.35 -27.26 -4.96
CA SER A 190 6.21 -27.71 -3.57
C SER A 190 4.75 -27.92 -3.16
N ALA A 191 3.81 -27.07 -3.62
CA ALA A 191 2.38 -27.24 -3.38
C ALA A 191 1.85 -28.53 -4.03
N LYS A 192 2.17 -28.78 -5.31
CA LYS A 192 1.82 -30.04 -6.00
C LYS A 192 2.32 -31.28 -5.28
N ARG A 193 3.53 -31.25 -4.71
CA ARG A 193 4.08 -32.36 -3.91
C ARG A 193 3.35 -32.58 -2.58
N ARG A 194 2.73 -31.55 -2.01
CA ARG A 194 1.94 -31.67 -0.78
C ARG A 194 0.56 -32.24 -1.08
N GLU A 195 -0.04 -31.86 -2.20
CA GLU A 195 -1.29 -32.44 -2.69
C GLU A 195 -1.12 -33.95 -2.94
N HIS A 196 -0.07 -34.38 -3.64
CA HIS A 196 0.25 -35.80 -3.86
C HIS A 196 0.60 -36.63 -2.61
N LYS A 197 0.79 -36.00 -1.44
CA LYS A 197 1.10 -36.69 -0.18
C LYS A 197 -0.12 -36.79 0.76
N ALA A 198 -1.23 -36.16 0.38
CA ALA A 198 -2.47 -36.18 1.14
C ALA A 198 -3.47 -37.24 0.61
N ASP A 199 -3.13 -37.89 -0.50
CA ASP A 199 -3.73 -39.12 -1.03
C ASP A 199 -2.90 -40.34 -0.57
#